data_AF-A0A0D1M7P1-F1
#
_entry.id   AF-A0A0D1M7P1-F1
#
_cell.length_a   1.000
_cell.length_b   1.000
_cell.length_c   1.000
_cell.angle_alpha   90.00
_cell.angle_beta   90.00
_cell.angle_gamma   90.00
#
_symmetry.space_group_name_H-M   'P 1'
#
loop_
_entity.id
_entity.type
_entity.pdbx_description
1 polymer ?
#
loop_
_entity_poly.entity_id
_entity_poly.type
_entity_poly.pdbx_seq_one_letter_code
_entity_poly.pdbx_strand_id
1 'polypeptide(L)'
;MDPHDPLAGLPLDAADPTDAAALADLAAGRVVDSDQIVGWLGGWQMARQANAFDPCAPSADPQPHAQGDAETRPLVWTESAYDACRRLRTDLAALSSDGDLRLVAALVAKMVSLIVEGGHPPGFAEVALMPPLYLRIAVTHTRIAVLGLRWNGTLS
;
A
#
# COMPACT_ATOMS: atom_id res chain seq x y z
N MET A 1 17.03 19.47 11.29
CA MET A 1 15.87 18.68 10.83
C MET A 1 14.98 18.45 12.01
N ASP A 2 13.68 18.68 11.85
CA ASP A 2 12.70 18.29 12.86
C ASP A 2 12.65 16.75 12.89
N PRO A 3 12.94 16.08 14.03
CA PRO A 3 12.87 14.63 14.13
C PRO A 3 11.44 14.08 13.97
N HIS A 4 10.44 14.95 13.97
CA HIS A 4 9.03 14.61 13.75
C HIS A 4 8.53 14.94 12.34
N ASP A 5 9.39 15.43 11.44
CA ASP A 5 9.02 15.66 10.05
C ASP A 5 8.64 14.31 9.39
N PRO A 6 7.37 14.12 8.99
CA PRO A 6 6.92 12.86 8.40
C PRO A 6 7.53 12.60 7.01
N LEU A 7 8.17 13.60 6.38
CA LEU A 7 8.85 13.45 5.10
C LEU A 7 10.38 13.30 5.23
N ALA A 8 10.91 13.29 6.45
CA ALA A 8 12.35 13.20 6.69
C ALA A 8 12.94 11.93 6.06
N GLY A 9 14.04 12.11 5.31
CA GLY A 9 14.76 11.03 4.63
C GLY A 9 14.18 10.61 3.28
N LEU A 10 13.09 11.23 2.80
CA LEU A 10 12.60 11.02 1.44
C LEU A 10 13.38 11.85 0.41
N PRO A 11 13.76 11.27 -0.74
CA PRO A 11 14.33 12.02 -1.86
C PRO A 11 13.22 12.74 -2.63
N LEU A 12 12.71 13.86 -2.09
CA LEU A 12 11.54 14.59 -2.64
C LEU A 12 11.75 15.11 -4.07
N ASP A 13 12.99 15.27 -4.51
CA ASP A 13 13.38 15.58 -5.88
C ASP A 13 13.11 14.44 -6.88
N ALA A 14 13.07 13.19 -6.39
CA ALA A 14 12.71 12.01 -7.16
C ALA A 14 11.20 11.65 -7.06
N ALA A 15 10.40 12.48 -6.38
CA ALA A 15 8.96 12.28 -6.31
C ALA A 15 8.30 12.53 -7.66
N ASP A 16 7.31 11.70 -7.99
CA ASP A 16 6.49 11.91 -9.18
C ASP A 16 5.55 13.11 -8.94
N PRO A 17 5.29 13.97 -9.94
CA PRO A 17 4.33 15.05 -9.81
C PRO A 17 2.93 14.60 -9.34
N THR A 18 2.53 13.38 -9.67
CA THR A 18 1.25 12.79 -9.24
C THR A 18 1.20 12.47 -7.74
N ASP A 19 2.36 12.36 -7.08
CA ASP A 19 2.46 12.11 -5.64
C ASP A 19 2.25 13.39 -4.81
N ALA A 20 2.21 14.58 -5.44
CA ALA A 20 2.24 15.87 -4.73
C ALA A 20 1.10 16.05 -3.71
N ALA A 21 -0.13 15.68 -4.05
CA ALA A 21 -1.27 15.77 -3.14
C ALA A 21 -1.12 14.82 -1.94
N ALA A 22 -0.71 13.57 -2.20
CA ALA A 22 -0.48 12.58 -1.16
C ALA A 22 0.68 12.97 -0.23
N LEU A 23 1.75 13.55 -0.78
CA LEU A 23 2.86 14.07 0.02
C LEU A 23 2.43 15.27 0.88
N ALA A 24 1.55 16.13 0.38
CA ALA A 24 0.97 17.22 1.16
C ALA A 24 0.05 16.72 2.30
N ASP A 25 -0.71 15.65 2.06
CA ASP A 25 -1.50 14.96 3.09
C ASP A 25 -0.60 14.35 4.16
N LEU A 26 0.47 13.67 3.73
CA LEU A 26 1.44 13.06 4.63
C LEU A 26 2.16 14.10 5.49
N ALA A 27 2.60 15.21 4.87
CA ALA A 27 3.21 16.35 5.56
C ALA A 27 2.28 16.98 6.61
N ALA A 28 0.98 17.05 6.29
CA ALA A 28 -0.02 17.61 7.18
C ALA A 28 -0.59 16.61 8.20
N GLY A 29 -0.13 15.36 8.20
CA GLY A 29 -0.63 14.31 9.09
C GLY A 29 -2.06 13.84 8.77
N ARG A 30 -2.57 14.12 7.57
CA ARG A 30 -3.88 13.64 7.09
C ARG A 30 -3.74 12.21 6.60
N VAL A 31 -3.80 11.27 7.54
CA VAL A 31 -3.60 9.85 7.28
C VAL A 31 -4.68 8.99 7.93
N VAL A 32 -4.95 7.83 7.32
CA VAL A 32 -5.86 6.79 7.79
C VAL A 32 -5.05 5.55 8.16
N ASP A 33 -5.38 4.94 9.28
CA ASP A 33 -4.73 3.71 9.74
C ASP A 33 -5.06 2.52 8.82
N SER A 34 -4.04 1.73 8.45
CA SER A 34 -4.22 0.62 7.54
C SER A 34 -5.02 -0.54 8.13
N ASP A 35 -5.05 -0.73 9.44
CA ASP A 35 -5.88 -1.76 10.08
C ASP A 35 -7.36 -1.47 9.86
N GLN A 36 -7.75 -0.19 9.86
CA GLN A 36 -9.12 0.23 9.54
C GLN A 36 -9.47 -0.10 8.08
N ILE A 37 -8.52 0.14 7.16
CA ILE A 37 -8.70 -0.12 5.73
C ILE A 37 -8.76 -1.62 5.45
N VAL A 38 -7.88 -2.41 6.07
CA VAL A 38 -7.87 -3.88 6.01
C VAL A 38 -9.21 -4.42 6.51
N GLY A 39 -9.68 -3.96 7.68
CA GLY A 39 -11.00 -4.35 8.20
C GLY A 39 -12.14 -4.01 7.25
N TRP A 40 -12.14 -2.79 6.68
CA TRP A 40 -13.14 -2.32 5.72
C TRP A 40 -13.16 -3.13 4.41
N LEU A 41 -12.01 -3.61 3.94
CA LEU A 41 -11.86 -4.40 2.71
C LEU A 41 -12.09 -5.90 2.90
N GLY A 42 -12.46 -6.37 4.09
CA GLY A 42 -12.78 -7.78 4.35
C GLY A 42 -11.70 -8.56 5.10
N GLY A 43 -10.65 -7.87 5.57
CA GLY A 43 -9.70 -8.36 6.56
C GLY A 43 -8.93 -9.61 6.17
N TRP A 44 -8.43 -10.31 7.19
CA TRP A 44 -7.60 -11.51 7.05
C TRP A 44 -8.24 -12.64 6.23
N GLN A 45 -9.57 -12.71 6.14
CA GLN A 45 -10.25 -13.68 5.28
C GLN A 45 -9.93 -13.44 3.80
N MET A 46 -9.97 -12.17 3.36
CA MET A 46 -9.60 -11.79 1.99
C MET A 46 -8.10 -12.01 1.74
N ALA A 47 -7.23 -11.72 2.72
CA ALA A 47 -5.80 -12.01 2.59
C ALA A 47 -5.52 -13.50 2.33
N ARG A 48 -6.21 -14.40 3.05
CA ARG A 48 -6.08 -15.86 2.84
C ARG A 48 -6.57 -16.30 1.47
N GLN A 49 -7.64 -15.67 0.96
CA GLN A 49 -8.13 -15.95 -0.38
C GLN A 49 -7.09 -15.58 -1.44
N ALA A 50 -6.43 -14.41 -1.30
CA ALA A 50 -5.38 -13.99 -2.22
C ALA A 50 -4.23 -15.01 -2.32
N ASN A 51 -3.77 -15.51 -1.16
CA ASN A 51 -2.72 -16.53 -1.11
C ASN A 51 -3.15 -17.86 -1.77
N ALA A 52 -4.44 -18.17 -1.78
CA ALA A 52 -4.96 -19.36 -2.47
C ALA A 52 -5.06 -19.17 -3.99
N PHE A 53 -5.09 -17.92 -4.49
CA PHE A 53 -5.21 -17.61 -5.90
C PHE A 53 -3.88 -17.48 -6.64
N ASP A 54 -2.75 -17.38 -5.95
CA ASP A 54 -1.43 -17.24 -6.59
C ASP A 54 -0.98 -18.57 -7.21
N PRO A 55 -1.04 -18.76 -8.54
CA PRO A 55 -0.62 -20.00 -9.20
C PRO A 55 0.91 -20.04 -9.38
N CYS A 56 1.62 -18.96 -9.03
CA CYS A 56 3.04 -18.76 -9.23
C CYS A 56 3.76 -18.39 -7.91
N ALA A 57 3.65 -19.22 -6.88
CA ALA A 57 4.77 -19.30 -5.94
C ALA A 57 5.90 -20.05 -6.68
N PRO A 58 7.12 -19.49 -6.86
CA PRO A 58 7.88 -18.85 -5.79
C PRO A 58 8.75 -17.64 -6.20
N SER A 59 8.86 -16.64 -5.33
CA SER A 59 10.14 -16.00 -5.03
C SER A 59 9.94 -15.00 -3.89
N ALA A 60 10.14 -15.49 -2.68
CA ALA A 60 11.02 -14.81 -1.78
C ALA A 60 11.71 -15.94 -1.00
N ASP A 61 13.03 -15.86 -0.82
CA ASP A 61 13.60 -16.35 0.42
C ASP A 61 12.62 -16.02 1.56
N PRO A 62 12.41 -16.88 2.56
CA PRO A 62 11.67 -16.48 3.74
C PRO A 62 12.31 -15.18 4.24
N GLN A 63 11.71 -14.04 3.88
CA GLN A 63 12.15 -12.77 4.41
C GLN A 63 11.93 -12.96 5.89
N PRO A 64 12.97 -12.80 6.73
CA PRO A 64 12.81 -12.98 8.14
C PRO A 64 11.67 -12.04 8.54
N HIS A 65 10.52 -12.63 8.90
CA HIS A 65 9.41 -11.87 9.42
C HIS A 65 9.95 -10.97 10.53
N ALA A 66 9.41 -9.75 10.65
CA ALA A 66 9.79 -8.87 11.75
C ALA A 66 9.75 -9.68 13.05
N GLN A 67 10.89 -9.74 13.74
CA GLN A 67 11.06 -10.55 14.95
C GLN A 67 10.48 -9.84 16.18
N GLY A 68 10.03 -8.58 16.04
CA GLY A 68 9.28 -7.84 17.03
C GLY A 68 8.75 -6.49 16.51
N ASP A 69 7.90 -5.85 17.32
CA ASP A 69 7.20 -4.59 16.98
C ASP A 69 8.14 -3.41 16.67
N ALA A 70 9.40 -3.46 17.13
CA ALA A 70 10.40 -2.43 16.82
C ALA A 70 10.88 -2.47 15.36
N GLU A 71 10.69 -3.61 14.68
CA GLU A 71 11.04 -3.81 13.27
C GLU A 71 9.87 -3.54 12.33
N THR A 72 8.65 -3.43 12.87
CA THR A 72 7.46 -3.04 12.11
C THR A 72 7.33 -1.53 12.11
N ARG A 73 7.10 -0.95 10.94
CA ARG A 73 6.77 0.47 10.81
C ARG A 73 5.26 0.58 10.62
N PRO A 74 4.58 1.56 11.26
CA PRO A 74 3.16 1.77 11.04
C PRO A 74 2.90 1.99 9.54
N LEU A 75 1.94 1.24 9.00
CA LEU A 75 1.43 1.43 7.65
C LEU A 75 0.23 2.37 7.71
N VAL A 76 0.27 3.45 6.94
CA VAL A 76 -0.83 4.40 6.85
C VAL A 76 -1.19 4.69 5.40
N TRP A 77 -2.40 5.17 5.16
CA TRP A 77 -2.84 5.70 3.87
C TRP A 77 -2.97 7.21 3.98
N THR A 78 -2.49 7.93 2.96
CA THR A 78 -2.84 9.35 2.83
C THR A 78 -4.33 9.49 2.53
N GLU A 79 -4.95 10.60 2.95
CA GLU A 79 -6.38 10.83 2.71
C GLU A 79 -6.71 10.77 1.21
N SER A 80 -5.87 11.36 0.35
CA SER A 80 -6.00 11.25 -1.11
C SER A 80 -5.96 9.80 -1.62
N ALA A 81 -5.08 8.95 -1.07
CA ALA A 81 -4.98 7.55 -1.46
C ALA A 81 -6.21 6.75 -1.02
N TYR A 82 -6.68 7.01 0.21
CA TYR A 82 -7.87 6.39 0.76
C TYR A 82 -9.12 6.74 -0.09
N ASP A 83 -9.28 8.00 -0.45
CA ASP A 83 -10.36 8.45 -1.32
C ASP A 83 -10.32 7.82 -2.71
N ALA A 84 -9.13 7.69 -3.30
CA ALA A 84 -8.95 7.00 -4.58
C ALA A 84 -9.33 5.51 -4.47
N CYS A 85 -8.92 4.84 -3.39
CA CYS A 85 -9.27 3.44 -3.12
C CYS A 85 -10.78 3.25 -2.96
N ARG A 86 -11.45 4.15 -2.24
CA ARG A 86 -12.91 4.14 -2.09
C ARG A 86 -13.64 4.26 -3.42
N ARG A 87 -13.24 5.22 -4.26
CA ARG A 87 -13.83 5.41 -5.59
C ARG A 87 -13.65 4.18 -6.45
N LEU A 88 -12.43 3.65 -6.51
CA LEU A 88 -12.14 2.43 -7.28
C LEU A 88 -13.02 1.26 -6.80
N ARG A 89 -13.15 1.05 -5.49
CA ARG A 89 -14.02 -0.01 -4.97
C ARG A 89 -15.48 0.18 -5.38
N THR A 90 -15.99 1.41 -5.35
CA THR A 90 -17.36 1.72 -5.80
C THR A 90 -17.53 1.45 -7.29
N ASP A 91 -16.57 1.85 -8.12
CA ASP A 91 -16.61 1.65 -9.57
C ASP A 91 -16.54 0.16 -9.91
N LEU A 92 -15.66 -0.61 -9.25
CA LEU A 92 -15.57 -2.06 -9.41
C LEU A 92 -16.86 -2.77 -8.97
N ALA A 93 -17.42 -2.39 -7.80
CA ALA A 93 -18.68 -2.95 -7.32
C ALA A 93 -19.85 -2.72 -8.30
N ALA A 94 -19.80 -1.64 -9.10
CA ALA A 94 -20.80 -1.36 -10.14
C ALA A 94 -20.61 -2.20 -11.41
N LEU A 95 -19.41 -2.74 -11.66
CA LEU A 95 -19.04 -3.49 -12.87
C LEU A 95 -19.14 -5.02 -12.70
N SER A 96 -19.22 -5.51 -11.46
CA SER A 96 -19.50 -6.90 -11.05
C SER A 96 -18.84 -7.99 -11.90
N SER A 97 -17.64 -8.40 -11.50
CA SER A 97 -17.02 -9.65 -11.96
C SER A 97 -16.18 -10.32 -10.86
N ASP A 98 -15.83 -11.60 -11.02
CA ASP A 98 -14.89 -12.31 -10.13
C ASP A 98 -13.52 -11.62 -10.02
N GLY A 99 -13.18 -10.70 -10.94
CA GLY A 99 -11.95 -9.91 -10.91
C GLY A 99 -11.87 -8.93 -9.73
N ASP A 100 -13.01 -8.42 -9.26
CA ASP A 100 -13.06 -7.42 -8.18
C ASP A 100 -12.62 -8.03 -6.84
N LEU A 101 -13.12 -9.24 -6.55
CA LEU A 101 -12.77 -9.99 -5.34
C LEU A 101 -11.29 -10.36 -5.32
N ARG A 102 -10.72 -10.72 -6.47
CA ARG A 102 -9.28 -11.02 -6.57
C ARG A 102 -8.43 -9.80 -6.30
N LEU A 103 -8.81 -8.63 -6.83
CA LEU A 103 -8.08 -7.39 -6.58
C LEU A 103 -8.17 -6.96 -5.12
N VAL A 104 -9.36 -7.03 -4.51
CA VAL A 104 -9.54 -6.73 -3.08
C VAL A 104 -8.72 -7.68 -2.22
N ALA A 105 -8.74 -8.98 -2.52
CA ALA A 105 -7.94 -9.98 -1.83
C ALA A 105 -6.44 -9.67 -1.92
N ALA A 106 -5.92 -9.42 -3.13
CA ALA A 106 -4.51 -9.09 -3.36
C ALA A 106 -4.10 -7.79 -2.63
N LEU A 107 -4.95 -6.76 -2.65
CA LEU A 107 -4.73 -5.52 -1.93
C LEU A 107 -4.62 -5.75 -0.42
N VAL A 108 -5.57 -6.49 0.16
CA VAL A 108 -5.56 -6.80 1.60
C VAL A 108 -4.33 -7.63 1.99
N ALA A 109 -3.97 -8.64 1.19
CA ALA A 109 -2.78 -9.46 1.43
C ALA A 109 -1.49 -8.62 1.39
N LYS A 110 -1.35 -7.71 0.43
CA LYS A 110 -0.17 -6.83 0.33
C LYS A 110 -0.08 -5.82 1.48
N MET A 111 -1.19 -5.20 1.88
CA MET A 111 -1.19 -4.32 3.06
C MET A 111 -0.79 -5.07 4.32
N VAL A 112 -1.33 -6.27 4.53
CA VAL A 112 -0.97 -7.14 5.65
C VAL A 112 0.53 -7.49 5.65
N SER A 113 1.09 -7.88 4.51
CA SER A 113 2.52 -8.18 4.38
C SER A 113 3.36 -6.94 4.73
N LEU A 114 3.02 -5.77 4.20
CA LEU A 114 3.74 -4.52 4.52
C LEU A 114 3.65 -4.10 5.99
N ILE A 115 2.55 -4.37 6.68
CA ILE A 115 2.43 -4.15 8.14
C ILE A 115 3.39 -5.06 8.90
N VAL A 116 3.51 -6.32 8.46
CA VAL A 116 4.38 -7.33 9.08
C VAL A 116 5.86 -7.12 8.70
N GLU A 117 6.14 -6.53 7.55
CA GLU A 117 7.48 -6.43 6.94
C GLU A 117 7.94 -4.96 6.88
N GLY A 118 8.37 -4.40 8.02
CA GLY A 118 8.83 -3.00 8.14
C GLY A 118 10.27 -2.73 7.67
N GLY A 119 10.89 -3.65 6.95
CA GLY A 119 12.33 -3.65 6.62
C GLY A 119 12.76 -2.76 5.43
N HIS A 120 11.84 -2.06 4.77
CA HIS A 120 12.18 -1.30 3.57
C HIS A 120 13.06 -0.08 3.86
N PRO A 121 14.09 0.22 3.04
CA PRO A 121 14.86 1.45 3.19
C PRO A 121 13.98 2.68 2.87
N PRO A 122 14.29 3.86 3.42
CA PRO A 122 13.60 5.09 3.07
C PRO A 122 13.67 5.38 1.56
N GLY A 123 12.58 5.90 1.01
CA GLY A 123 12.46 6.20 -0.40
C GLY A 123 11.06 5.93 -0.91
N PHE A 124 10.94 5.85 -2.23
CA PHE A 124 9.69 5.50 -2.88
C PHE A 124 9.75 4.11 -3.49
N ALA A 125 8.65 3.38 -3.42
CA ALA A 125 8.54 2.08 -4.03
C ALA A 125 7.17 1.87 -4.68
N GLU A 126 7.11 0.88 -5.57
CA GLU A 126 5.88 0.39 -6.16
C GLU A 126 5.73 -1.10 -5.81
N VAL A 127 4.61 -1.46 -5.20
CA VAL A 127 4.30 -2.84 -4.80
C VAL A 127 3.21 -3.36 -5.71
N ALA A 128 3.52 -4.39 -6.51
CA ALA A 128 2.55 -4.99 -7.41
C ALA A 128 1.37 -5.59 -6.63
N LEU A 129 0.15 -5.23 -7.03
CA LEU A 129 -1.08 -5.83 -6.51
C LEU A 129 -1.57 -6.92 -7.46
N MET A 130 -1.82 -6.54 -8.70
CA MET A 130 -2.26 -7.43 -9.79
C MET A 130 -1.79 -6.76 -11.07
N PRO A 131 -0.67 -7.19 -11.68
CA PRO A 131 -0.09 -6.49 -12.81
C PRO A 131 -1.14 -6.23 -13.92
N PRO A 132 -1.21 -5.00 -14.44
CA PRO A 132 -0.26 -3.89 -14.27
C PRO A 132 -0.66 -2.85 -13.19
N LEU A 133 -1.40 -3.24 -12.15
CA LEU A 133 -1.79 -2.37 -11.03
C LEU A 133 -0.83 -2.51 -9.83
N TYR A 134 -0.37 -1.37 -9.32
CA TYR A 134 0.63 -1.24 -8.26
C TYR A 134 0.16 -0.30 -7.14
N LEU A 135 0.60 -0.53 -5.91
CA LEU A 135 0.56 0.47 -4.83
C LEU A 135 1.80 1.34 -4.92
N ARG A 136 1.60 2.66 -4.95
CA ARG A 136 2.66 3.63 -4.77
C ARG A 136 2.85 3.92 -3.29
N ILE A 137 4.06 3.70 -2.77
CA ILE A 137 4.37 3.89 -1.35
C ILE A 137 5.55 4.84 -1.14
N ALA A 138 5.47 5.64 -0.08
CA ALA A 138 6.59 6.34 0.52
C ALA A 138 7.01 5.60 1.78
N VAL A 139 8.26 5.15 1.82
CA VAL A 139 8.88 4.57 3.00
C VAL A 139 9.71 5.65 3.66
N THR A 140 9.43 5.92 4.92
CA THR A 140 10.18 6.89 5.72
C THR A 140 10.90 6.15 6.84
N HIS A 141 11.68 6.87 7.63
CA HIS A 141 12.28 6.30 8.83
C HIS A 141 11.26 5.88 9.89
N THR A 142 10.06 6.49 9.90
CA THR A 142 9.09 6.31 10.99
C THR A 142 7.82 5.56 10.57
N ARG A 143 7.52 5.47 9.27
CA ARG A 143 6.29 4.87 8.75
C ARG A 143 6.41 4.45 7.29
N ILE A 144 5.49 3.60 6.85
CA ILE A 144 5.23 3.31 5.44
C ILE A 144 3.89 3.98 5.09
N ALA A 145 3.85 4.82 4.06
CA ALA A 145 2.67 5.55 3.64
C ALA A 145 2.24 5.18 2.22
N VAL A 146 0.99 4.76 2.05
CA VAL A 146 0.39 4.57 0.73
C VAL A 146 0.01 5.93 0.15
N LEU A 147 0.59 6.25 -1.00
CA LEU A 147 0.34 7.50 -1.74
C LEU A 147 -0.80 7.34 -2.75
N GLY A 148 -1.03 6.11 -3.23
CA GLY A 148 -2.13 5.82 -4.14
C GLY A 148 -1.96 4.51 -4.89
N LEU A 149 -2.87 4.29 -5.84
CA LEU A 149 -2.84 3.18 -6.79
C LEU A 149 -2.32 3.69 -8.14
N ARG A 150 -1.42 2.94 -8.77
CA ARG A 150 -0.83 3.25 -10.08
C ARG A 150 -1.07 2.14 -11.07
N TRP A 151 -1.54 2.54 -12.24
CA TRP A 151 -1.67 1.66 -13.38
C TRP A 151 -0.52 1.91 -14.35
N ASN A 152 0.34 0.93 -14.56
CA ASN A 152 1.46 1.02 -15.49
C ASN A 152 1.22 0.22 -16.80
N GLY A 153 -0.04 -0.10 -17.09
CA GLY A 153 -0.41 -0.79 -18.33
C GLY A 153 -0.66 0.18 -19.48
N THR A 154 -0.36 -0.23 -20.71
CA THR A 154 -0.82 0.47 -21.90
C THR A 154 -2.31 0.16 -22.11
N LEU A 155 -3.17 1.18 -22.01
CA LEU A 155 -4.55 1.09 -22.51
C LEU A 155 -4.43 0.93 -24.03
N SER A 156 -4.63 -0.29 -24.53
CA SER A 156 -4.63 -0.62 -25.96
C SER A 156 -6.06 -0.80 -26.45
#